data_AF-A0A5B8Z5X4-F1
#
_entry.id   AF-A0A5B8Z5X4-F1
#
_cell.length_a   1.000
_cell.length_b   1.000
_cell.length_c   1.000
_cell.angle_alpha   90.00
_cell.angle_beta   90.00
_cell.angle_gamma   90.00
#
_symmetry.space_group_name_H-M   'P 1'
#
loop_
_entity.id
_entity.type
_entity.pdbx_description
1 polymer ?
#
loop_
_entity_poly.entity_id
_entity_poly.type
_entity_poly.pdbx_seq_one_letter_code
_entity_poly.pdbx_strand_id
1 'polypeptide(L)'
;MNDIFDKNNIFEFWEKALDEIRKSISKPSFDTWIAPLTAHVEDQTIIITTQNDISKDWVEERYKPLLLEKIKEVGGRDFVIKIVSSETLDEEKNLSFTSRIKGLDQNQALGYFLLACKDANVPEETIKEVYKNMKWYFDMKSREDAEEEGHKWFRSLIKS
;
A
#
# COMPACT_ATOMS: atom_id res chain seq x y z
N MET A 1 -11.81 4.12 -31.76
CA MET A 1 -11.51 5.11 -30.70
C MET A 1 -10.58 4.38 -29.75
N ASN A 2 -9.29 4.66 -29.81
CA ASN A 2 -8.29 3.90 -29.06
C ASN A 2 -8.36 4.36 -27.60
N ASP A 3 -8.96 3.53 -26.74
CA ASP A 3 -8.93 3.76 -25.30
C ASP A 3 -7.49 3.49 -24.85
N ILE A 4 -6.70 4.56 -24.72
CA ILE A 4 -5.30 4.54 -24.26
C ILE A 4 -5.23 4.04 -22.79
N PHE A 5 -6.37 3.97 -22.12
CA PHE A 5 -6.54 3.58 -20.73
C PHE A 5 -6.63 2.06 -20.54
N ASP A 6 -5.71 1.32 -21.15
CA ASP A 6 -5.51 -0.08 -20.77
C ASP A 6 -4.69 -0.11 -19.46
N LYS A 7 -5.02 -1.02 -18.54
CA LYS A 7 -4.31 -1.22 -17.25
C LYS A 7 -2.79 -1.39 -17.46
N ASN A 8 -2.40 -1.82 -18.66
CA ASN A 8 -1.03 -2.05 -19.09
C ASN A 8 -0.25 -0.77 -19.46
N ASN A 9 -0.87 0.42 -19.49
CA ASN A 9 -0.19 1.63 -19.97
C ASN A 9 -0.48 2.93 -19.21
N ILE A 10 -0.87 2.84 -17.92
CA ILE A 10 -1.08 4.03 -17.08
C ILE A 10 0.19 4.89 -16.94
N PHE A 11 1.37 4.28 -16.99
CA PHE A 11 2.64 5.00 -16.88
C PHE A 11 2.84 5.99 -18.04
N GLU A 12 2.70 5.55 -19.30
CA GLU A 12 2.84 6.48 -20.44
C GLU A 12 1.71 7.53 -20.47
N PHE A 13 0.51 7.15 -20.03
CA PHE A 13 -0.60 8.10 -19.89
C PHE A 13 -0.28 9.20 -18.88
N TRP A 14 0.21 8.82 -17.70
CA TRP A 14 0.57 9.75 -16.64
C TRP A 14 1.73 10.67 -17.05
N GLU A 15 2.77 10.12 -17.67
CA GLU A 15 3.90 10.91 -18.21
C GLU A 15 3.41 11.97 -19.21
N LYS A 16 2.50 11.61 -20.12
CA LYS A 16 1.89 12.58 -21.05
C LYS A 16 1.10 13.66 -20.32
N ALA A 17 0.33 13.30 -19.30
CA ALA A 17 -0.40 14.27 -18.49
C ALA A 17 0.56 15.22 -17.75
N LEU A 18 1.64 14.70 -17.18
CA LEU A 18 2.68 15.49 -16.53
C LEU A 18 3.35 16.47 -17.51
N ASP A 19 3.62 16.05 -18.74
CA ASP A 19 4.18 16.92 -19.77
C ASP A 19 3.25 18.08 -20.17
N GLU A 20 1.94 17.83 -20.27
CA GLU A 20 0.96 18.90 -20.52
C GLU A 20 0.81 19.85 -19.32
N ILE A 21 0.87 19.33 -18.09
CA ILE A 21 0.85 20.16 -16.89
C ILE A 21 2.12 21.01 -16.80
N ARG A 22 3.30 20.45 -17.12
CA ARG A 22 4.60 21.15 -17.12
C ARG A 22 4.57 22.40 -18.00
N LYS A 23 3.83 22.37 -19.11
CA LYS A 23 3.64 23.53 -20.02
C LYS A 23 2.68 24.58 -19.47
N SER A 24 1.82 24.21 -18.53
CA SER A 24 0.70 25.03 -18.04
C SER A 24 1.02 25.84 -16.77
N ILE A 25 2.09 25.50 -16.06
CA ILE A 25 2.48 26.16 -14.79
C ILE A 25 3.98 26.50 -14.75
N SER A 26 4.38 27.32 -13.78
CA SER A 26 5.79 27.67 -13.59
C SER A 26 6.65 26.46 -13.22
N LYS A 27 7.91 26.45 -13.67
CA LYS A 27 8.87 25.37 -13.36
C LYS A 27 9.00 25.10 -11.84
N PRO A 28 9.16 26.11 -10.96
CA PRO A 28 9.21 25.87 -9.52
C PRO A 28 7.92 25.25 -8.96
N SER A 29 6.74 25.69 -9.46
CA SER A 29 5.46 25.11 -9.04
C SER A 29 5.35 23.64 -9.46
N PHE A 30 5.75 23.31 -10.69
CA PHE A 30 5.73 21.94 -11.19
C PHE A 30 6.68 21.04 -10.40
N ASP A 31 7.95 21.45 -10.29
CA ASP A 31 8.99 20.65 -9.65
C ASP A 31 8.65 20.38 -8.16
N THR A 32 7.97 21.32 -7.49
CA THR A 32 7.58 21.18 -6.08
C THR A 32 6.32 20.35 -5.88
N TRP A 33 5.26 20.61 -6.65
CA TRP A 33 3.92 20.10 -6.31
C TRP A 33 3.41 18.98 -7.21
N ILE A 34 3.93 18.89 -8.44
CA ILE A 34 3.39 17.98 -9.46
C ILE A 34 4.37 16.86 -9.79
N ALA A 35 5.66 17.19 -10.00
CA ALA A 35 6.69 16.22 -10.33
C ALA A 35 6.81 15.07 -9.31
N PRO A 36 6.62 15.28 -7.98
CA PRO A 36 6.70 14.19 -7.01
C PRO A 36 5.48 13.25 -6.98
N LEU A 37 4.41 13.57 -7.73
CA LEU A 37 3.18 12.79 -7.72
C LEU A 37 3.32 11.50 -8.52
N THR A 38 2.80 10.41 -7.97
CA THR A 38 2.66 9.13 -8.69
C THR A 38 1.20 8.82 -8.92
N ALA A 39 0.89 8.08 -9.99
CA ALA A 39 -0.48 7.70 -10.31
C ALA A 39 -0.61 6.22 -10.65
N HIS A 40 -1.70 5.59 -10.18
CA HIS A 40 -2.11 4.24 -10.53
C HIS A 40 -3.63 4.14 -10.69
N VAL A 41 -4.13 3.01 -11.17
CA VAL A 41 -5.57 2.79 -11.42
C VAL A 41 -6.11 1.70 -10.51
N GLU A 42 -7.17 2.03 -9.76
CA GLU A 42 -7.96 1.10 -8.95
C GLU A 42 -9.44 1.27 -9.30
N ASP A 43 -10.12 0.17 -9.65
CA ASP A 43 -11.57 0.15 -9.91
C ASP A 43 -12.10 1.35 -10.72
N GLN A 44 -11.40 1.67 -11.82
CA GLN A 44 -11.70 2.78 -12.75
C GLN A 44 -11.44 4.21 -12.20
N THR A 45 -10.80 4.32 -11.04
CA THR A 45 -10.37 5.58 -10.43
C THR A 45 -8.85 5.74 -10.57
N ILE A 46 -8.40 6.94 -10.93
CA ILE A 46 -6.97 7.29 -10.88
C ILE A 46 -6.64 7.70 -9.46
N ILE A 47 -5.77 6.94 -8.81
CA ILE A 47 -5.24 7.26 -7.50
C ILE A 47 -3.94 8.04 -7.70
N ILE A 48 -3.91 9.28 -7.23
CA ILE A 48 -2.74 10.15 -7.26
C ILE A 48 -2.16 10.20 -5.85
N THR A 49 -0.91 9.79 -5.69
CA THR A 49 -0.24 9.73 -4.39
C THR A 49 0.71 10.91 -4.22
N THR A 50 0.58 11.61 -3.09
CA THR A 50 1.50 12.66 -2.64
C THR A 50 2.46 12.13 -1.57
N GLN A 51 3.53 12.88 -1.28
CA GLN A 51 4.54 12.48 -0.28
C GLN A 51 4.07 12.60 1.18
N ASN A 52 3.06 13.43 1.46
CA ASN A 52 2.53 13.69 2.80
C ASN A 52 1.20 14.45 2.72
N ASP A 53 0.52 14.59 3.86
CA ASP A 53 -0.78 15.26 3.93
C ASP A 53 -0.75 16.74 3.53
N ILE A 54 0.32 17.48 3.86
CA ILE A 54 0.46 18.89 3.45
C ILE A 54 0.46 19.02 1.93
N SER A 55 1.20 18.14 1.25
CA SER A 55 1.24 18.09 -0.20
C SER A 55 -0.11 17.67 -0.78
N LYS A 56 -0.81 16.73 -0.13
CA LYS A 56 -2.15 16.30 -0.54
C LYS A 56 -3.12 17.47 -0.50
N ASP A 57 -3.24 18.15 0.64
CA ASP A 57 -4.18 19.27 0.81
C ASP A 57 -3.90 20.36 -0.21
N TRP A 58 -2.63 20.71 -0.41
CA TRP A 58 -2.25 21.74 -1.37
C TRP A 58 -2.56 21.36 -2.82
N VAL A 59 -2.28 20.11 -3.22
CA VAL A 59 -2.57 19.60 -4.55
C VAL A 59 -4.07 19.50 -4.78
N GLU A 60 -4.83 19.07 -3.77
CA GLU A 60 -6.28 18.97 -3.80
C GLU A 60 -6.95 20.35 -3.95
N GLU A 61 -6.49 21.34 -3.19
CA GLU A 61 -7.07 22.70 -3.23
C GLU A 61 -6.72 23.46 -4.52
N ARG A 62 -5.46 23.36 -4.98
CA ARG A 62 -4.94 24.26 -6.04
C ARG A 62 -4.80 23.61 -7.41
N TYR A 63 -4.47 22.32 -7.45
CA TYR A 63 -4.06 21.66 -8.68
C TYR A 63 -5.05 20.60 -9.16
N LYS A 64 -5.99 20.16 -8.32
CA LYS A 64 -7.04 19.20 -8.70
C LYS A 64 -7.83 19.59 -9.95
N PRO A 65 -8.26 20.86 -10.14
CA PRO A 65 -8.94 21.25 -11.38
C PRO A 65 -8.05 21.10 -12.61
N LEU A 66 -6.79 21.51 -12.51
CA LEU A 66 -5.81 21.40 -13.59
C LEU A 66 -5.48 19.94 -13.92
N LEU A 67 -5.33 19.09 -12.89
CA LEU A 67 -5.13 17.65 -13.05
C LEU A 67 -6.29 17.03 -13.82
N LEU A 68 -7.53 17.30 -13.41
CA LEU A 68 -8.72 16.80 -14.11
C LEU A 68 -8.78 17.26 -15.56
N GLU A 69 -8.51 18.54 -15.81
CA GLU A 69 -8.47 19.11 -17.16
C GLU A 69 -7.44 18.38 -18.04
N LYS A 70 -6.19 18.27 -17.58
CA LYS A 70 -5.11 17.67 -18.39
C LYS A 70 -5.24 16.17 -18.56
N ILE A 71 -5.70 15.46 -17.53
CA ILE A 71 -6.03 14.03 -17.63
C ILE A 71 -7.16 13.81 -18.64
N LYS A 72 -8.19 14.66 -18.64
CA LYS A 72 -9.28 14.60 -19.62
C LYS A 72 -8.81 14.89 -21.03
N GLU A 73 -7.96 15.90 -21.23
CA GLU A 73 -7.40 16.22 -22.54
C GLU A 73 -6.59 15.05 -23.12
N VAL A 74 -5.74 14.43 -22.31
CA VAL A 74 -4.91 13.29 -22.73
C VAL A 74 -5.75 12.03 -22.97
N GLY A 75 -6.75 11.77 -22.12
CA GLY A 75 -7.55 10.53 -22.18
C GLY A 75 -8.82 10.63 -23.01
N GLY A 76 -9.21 11.83 -23.45
CA GLY A 76 -10.39 12.06 -24.29
C GLY A 76 -11.73 11.81 -23.61
N ARG A 77 -11.76 11.64 -22.28
CA ARG A 77 -12.97 11.39 -21.48
C ARG A 77 -12.82 11.90 -20.06
N ASP A 78 -13.93 11.98 -19.32
CA ASP A 78 -13.89 12.32 -17.90
C ASP A 78 -13.37 11.13 -17.07
N PHE A 79 -12.52 11.44 -16.09
CA PHE A 79 -11.96 10.48 -15.14
C PHE A 79 -12.30 10.87 -13.72
N VAL A 80 -12.46 9.86 -12.86
CA VAL A 80 -12.51 10.06 -11.42
C VAL A 80 -11.09 10.01 -10.90
N ILE A 81 -10.68 11.04 -10.15
CA ILE A 81 -9.37 11.07 -9.47
C ILE A 81 -9.57 11.13 -7.97
N LYS A 82 -8.77 10.36 -7.23
CA LYS A 82 -8.65 10.41 -5.77
C LYS A 82 -7.21 10.76 -5.43
N ILE A 83 -7.02 11.79 -4.62
CA ILE A 83 -5.69 12.20 -4.15
C ILE A 83 -5.50 11.64 -2.74
N VAL A 84 -4.41 10.93 -2.53
CA VAL A 84 -4.05 10.31 -1.24
C VAL A 84 -2.61 10.69 -0.89
N SER A 85 -2.26 10.68 0.39
CA SER A 85 -0.86 10.78 0.81
C SER A 85 -0.29 9.38 1.05
N SER A 86 1.03 9.24 0.93
CA SER A 86 1.72 8.00 1.32
C SER A 86 1.50 7.65 2.79
N GLU A 87 1.31 8.65 3.66
CA GLU A 87 0.98 8.46 5.08
C GLU A 87 -0.40 7.82 5.24
N THR A 88 -1.42 8.32 4.52
CA THR A 88 -2.77 7.71 4.55
C THR A 88 -2.78 6.30 3.96
N LEU A 89 -1.95 6.01 2.95
CA LEU A 89 -1.85 4.66 2.37
C LEU A 89 -1.28 3.64 3.37
N ASP A 90 -0.32 4.06 4.21
CA ASP A 90 0.24 3.21 5.26
C ASP A 90 -0.76 3.02 6.41
N GLU A 91 -1.55 4.02 6.74
CA GLU A 91 -2.65 3.91 7.71
C GLU A 91 -3.80 3.03 7.21
N GLU A 92 -4.25 3.16 5.95
CA GLU A 92 -5.26 2.29 5.36
C GLU A 92 -4.77 0.84 5.24
N LYS A 93 -3.49 0.61 4.94
CA LYS A 93 -2.88 -0.72 4.99
C LYS A 93 -2.85 -1.27 6.41
N ASN A 94 -2.50 -0.46 7.40
CA ASN A 94 -2.52 -0.87 8.80
C ASN A 94 -3.94 -1.12 9.33
N LEU A 95 -4.94 -0.33 8.93
CA LEU A 95 -6.36 -0.54 9.24
C LEU A 95 -6.92 -1.78 8.53
N SER A 96 -6.56 -2.01 7.26
CA SER A 96 -6.86 -3.23 6.50
C SER A 96 -6.19 -4.46 7.12
N PHE A 97 -4.94 -4.33 7.57
CA PHE A 97 -4.22 -5.40 8.25
C PHE A 97 -4.83 -5.72 9.61
N THR A 98 -5.02 -4.71 10.47
CA THR A 98 -5.63 -4.86 11.81
C THR A 98 -7.07 -5.36 11.75
N SER A 99 -7.84 -4.98 10.73
CA SER A 99 -9.18 -5.53 10.50
C SER A 99 -9.16 -6.99 10.02
N ARG A 100 -8.21 -7.39 9.16
CA ARG A 100 -8.06 -8.78 8.69
C ARG A 100 -7.61 -9.74 9.79
N ILE A 101 -6.82 -9.26 10.76
CA ILE A 101 -6.36 -10.09 11.89
C ILE A 101 -7.35 -10.13 13.06
N LYS A 102 -8.38 -9.27 13.05
CA LYS A 102 -9.38 -9.19 14.13
C LYS A 102 -10.24 -10.46 14.13
N GLY A 103 -10.06 -11.29 15.17
CA GLY A 103 -10.84 -12.53 15.33
C GLY A 103 -10.27 -13.75 14.60
N LEU A 104 -8.99 -13.73 14.21
CA LEU A 104 -8.31 -14.92 13.70
C LEU A 104 -8.38 -16.07 14.70
N ASP A 105 -8.72 -17.26 14.20
CA ASP A 105 -8.60 -18.50 14.97
C ASP A 105 -7.18 -19.09 14.90
N GLN A 106 -6.92 -20.10 15.73
CA GLN A 106 -5.61 -20.76 15.84
C GLN A 106 -5.14 -21.41 14.54
N ASN A 107 -6.05 -21.99 13.74
CA ASN A 107 -5.71 -22.62 12.46
C ASN A 107 -5.37 -21.58 11.40
N GLN A 108 -6.07 -20.45 11.41
CA GLN A 108 -5.78 -19.33 10.51
C GLN A 108 -4.42 -18.69 10.84
N ALA A 109 -4.12 -18.48 12.12
CA ALA A 109 -2.81 -17.99 12.56
C ALA A 109 -1.67 -18.96 12.17
N LEU A 110 -1.89 -20.27 12.33
CA LEU A 110 -0.96 -21.31 11.89
C LEU A 110 -0.77 -21.30 10.36
N GLY A 111 -1.83 -21.07 9.60
CA GLY A 111 -1.77 -20.93 8.14
C GLY A 111 -0.85 -19.79 7.70
N TYR A 112 -1.03 -18.60 8.26
CA TYR A 112 -0.16 -17.45 7.97
C TYR A 112 1.30 -17.72 8.35
N PHE A 113 1.53 -18.35 9.49
CA PHE A 113 2.88 -18.74 9.93
C PHE A 113 3.56 -19.70 8.94
N LEU A 114 2.87 -20.75 8.52
CA LEU A 114 3.42 -21.74 7.58
C LEU A 114 3.75 -21.12 6.21
N LEU A 115 2.94 -20.18 5.74
CA LEU A 115 3.23 -19.43 4.51
C LEU A 115 4.50 -18.59 4.65
N ALA A 116 4.66 -17.87 5.76
CA ALA A 116 5.88 -17.10 6.02
C ALA A 116 7.14 -17.98 6.07
N CYS A 117 7.06 -19.16 6.70
CA CYS A 117 8.16 -20.12 6.71
C CYS A 117 8.52 -20.65 5.32
N LYS A 118 7.50 -20.90 4.48
CA LYS A 118 7.70 -21.32 3.10
C LYS A 118 8.44 -20.26 2.30
N ASP A 119 8.02 -19.00 2.41
CA ASP A 119 8.63 -17.89 1.67
C ASP A 119 10.06 -17.58 2.16
N ALA A 120 10.34 -17.81 3.45
CA ALA A 120 11.68 -17.70 4.03
C ALA A 120 12.58 -18.92 3.72
N ASN A 121 12.12 -19.90 2.93
CA ASN A 121 12.82 -21.15 2.62
C ASN A 121 13.31 -21.91 3.87
N VAL A 122 12.50 -21.94 4.93
CA VAL A 122 12.82 -22.70 6.14
C VAL A 122 12.86 -24.20 5.80
N PRO A 123 13.87 -24.97 6.29
CA PRO A 123 13.94 -26.41 6.04
C PRO A 123 12.70 -27.17 6.51
N GLU A 124 12.28 -28.18 5.74
CA GLU A 124 11.03 -28.92 6.00
C GLU A 124 10.99 -29.57 7.39
N GLU A 125 12.12 -30.12 7.85
CA GLU A 125 12.22 -30.74 9.18
C GLU A 125 12.02 -29.71 10.30
N THR A 126 12.54 -28.49 10.12
CA THR A 126 12.30 -27.38 11.05
C THR A 126 10.84 -26.95 11.03
N ILE A 127 10.20 -26.87 9.86
CA ILE A 127 8.78 -26.53 9.75
C ILE A 127 7.91 -27.59 10.48
N LYS A 128 8.22 -28.88 10.31
CA LYS A 128 7.51 -29.98 11.00
C LYS A 128 7.65 -29.90 12.52
N GLU A 129 8.85 -29.57 13.01
CA GLU A 129 9.10 -29.38 14.44
C GLU A 129 8.32 -28.18 14.99
N VAL A 130 8.43 -27.03 14.33
CA VAL A 130 7.72 -25.81 14.77
C VAL A 130 6.21 -26.01 14.72
N TYR A 131 5.67 -26.70 13.71
CA TYR A 131 4.24 -27.03 13.65
C TYR A 131 3.77 -27.84 14.85
N LYS A 132 4.53 -28.87 15.26
CA LYS A 132 4.22 -29.68 16.44
C LYS A 132 4.26 -28.85 17.72
N ASN A 133 5.30 -28.03 17.87
CA ASN A 133 5.47 -27.17 19.04
C ASN A 133 4.34 -26.15 19.12
N MET A 134 3.98 -25.52 18.01
CA MET A 134 2.92 -24.52 17.96
C MET A 134 1.55 -25.10 18.32
N LYS A 135 1.23 -26.32 17.85
CA LYS A 135 0.04 -27.05 18.30
C LYS A 135 0.07 -27.35 19.80
N TRP A 136 1.20 -27.81 20.32
CA TRP A 136 1.35 -28.06 21.75
C TRP A 136 1.14 -26.79 22.58
N TYR A 137 1.69 -25.65 22.16
CA TYR A 137 1.49 -24.38 22.85
C TYR A 137 0.04 -23.88 22.79
N PHE A 138 -0.69 -24.12 21.69
CA PHE A 138 -2.12 -23.79 21.62
C PHE A 138 -2.97 -24.54 22.65
N ASP A 139 -2.59 -25.77 22.99
CA ASP A 139 -3.30 -26.58 23.99
C ASP A 139 -2.86 -26.22 25.43
N MET A 140 -1.62 -25.76 25.61
CA MET A 140 -0.98 -25.67 26.93
C MET A 140 -0.84 -24.25 27.49
N LYS A 141 -0.92 -23.20 26.65
CA LYS A 141 -0.76 -21.80 27.08
C LYS A 141 -2.00 -20.98 26.80
N SER A 142 -2.29 -20.02 27.69
CA SER A 142 -3.26 -18.96 27.39
C SER A 142 -2.73 -18.08 26.24
N ARG A 143 -3.64 -17.37 25.57
CA ARG A 143 -3.25 -16.48 24.46
C ARG A 143 -2.36 -15.34 24.98
N GLU A 144 -2.68 -14.86 26.17
CA GLU A 144 -2.01 -13.76 26.84
C GLU A 144 -0.58 -14.16 27.25
N ASP A 145 -0.39 -15.35 27.83
CA ASP A 145 0.95 -15.85 28.19
C ASP A 145 1.81 -16.13 26.94
N ALA A 146 1.21 -16.72 25.91
CA ALA A 146 1.89 -16.99 24.65
C ALA A 146 2.35 -15.70 23.95
N GLU A 147 1.51 -14.66 23.95
CA GLU A 147 1.86 -13.34 23.43
C GLU A 147 3.01 -12.70 24.23
N GLU A 148 2.91 -12.69 25.56
CA GLU A 148 3.91 -12.04 26.42
C GLU A 148 5.28 -12.72 26.29
N GLU A 149 5.34 -14.04 26.49
CA GLU A 149 6.59 -14.81 26.45
C GLU A 149 7.22 -14.79 25.04
N GLY A 150 6.40 -14.98 24.00
CA GLY A 150 6.85 -15.00 22.62
C GLY A 150 7.44 -13.66 22.18
N HIS A 151 6.73 -12.55 22.44
CA HIS A 151 7.23 -11.22 22.10
C HIS A 151 8.44 -10.81 22.93
N LYS A 152 8.50 -11.21 24.20
CA LYS A 152 9.65 -10.96 25.07
C LYS A 152 10.92 -11.64 24.53
N TRP A 153 10.82 -12.91 24.13
CA TRP A 153 11.93 -13.63 23.51
C TRP A 153 12.33 -13.00 22.17
N PHE A 154 11.38 -12.72 21.28
CA PHE A 154 11.69 -12.14 19.97
C PHE A 154 12.39 -10.78 20.08
N ARG A 155 11.92 -9.90 20.98
CA ARG A 155 12.56 -8.61 21.25
C ARG A 155 14.00 -8.74 21.76
N SER A 156 14.34 -9.85 22.42
CA SER A 156 15.72 -10.11 22.89
C SER A 156 16.69 -10.38 21.74
N LEU A 157 16.20 -10.94 20.63
CA LEU A 157 17.01 -11.24 19.44
C LEU A 157 17.35 -10.00 18.60
N ILE A 158 16.49 -8.98 18.62
CA ILE A 158 16.67 -7.75 17.82
C ILE A 158 17.58 -6.74 18.53
N LYS A 159 17.77 -6.89 19.86
CA LYS A 159 18.58 -6.00 20.69
C LYS A 159 20.04 -6.45 20.86
N SER A 160 20.45 -7.54 20.20
CA SER A 160 21.84 -8.05 20.15
C SER A 160 22.46 -7.81 18.78
#